data_AF-A0A227J2Z9-F1
#
_entry.id   AF-A0A227J2Z9-F1
#
_cell.length_a   1.000
_cell.length_b   1.000
_cell.length_c   1.000
_cell.angle_alpha   90.00
_cell.angle_beta   90.00
_cell.angle_gamma   90.00
#
_symmetry.space_group_name_H-M   'P 1'
#
loop_
_entity.id
_entity.type
_entity.pdbx_description
1 polymer ?
#
loop_
_entity_poly.entity_id
_entity_poly.type
_entity_poly.pdbx_seq_one_letter_code
_entity_poly.pdbx_strand_id
1 'polypeptide(L)'
;KVRVKSSLQRLKEEAFKYSLAFYSQQCEIPVEQIAELAKRFTSCGTKAVVDTHGGNMHTNGFYNSFTIMMLNALIGNINMKGGAMAKAGGYPTSAAGPRYDFTKFAG
;
A
#
# COMPACT_ATOMS: atom_id res chain seq x y z
N LYS A 1 31.17 -22.66 0.32
CA LYS A 1 29.70 -22.40 0.43
C LYS A 1 29.49 -20.93 0.74
N VAL A 2 28.59 -20.25 0.03
CA VAL A 2 28.25 -18.83 0.27
C VAL A 2 27.00 -18.76 1.13
N ARG A 3 26.99 -17.88 2.14
CA ARG A 3 25.79 -17.60 2.94
C ARG A 3 24.92 -16.56 2.22
N VAL A 4 23.63 -16.83 2.11
CA VAL A 4 22.64 -15.96 1.46
C VAL A 4 21.47 -15.69 2.40
N LYS A 5 20.71 -14.62 2.14
CA LYS A 5 19.44 -14.32 2.81
C LYS A 5 18.33 -14.21 1.78
N SER A 6 17.12 -14.63 2.13
CA SER A 6 15.94 -14.39 1.30
C SER A 6 15.51 -12.92 1.41
N SER A 7 14.77 -12.44 0.41
CA SER A 7 14.15 -11.11 0.44
C SER A 7 13.22 -10.95 1.65
N LEU A 8 12.43 -11.97 1.99
CA LEU A 8 11.55 -11.96 3.17
C LEU A 8 12.31 -11.90 4.49
N GLN A 9 13.47 -12.57 4.59
CA GLN A 9 14.32 -12.42 5.77
C GLN A 9 14.82 -10.98 5.90
N ARG A 10 15.29 -10.37 4.81
CA ARG A 10 15.75 -8.98 4.82
C ARG A 10 14.62 -8.00 5.18
N LEU A 11 13.42 -8.22 4.66
CA LEU A 11 12.23 -7.44 4.98
C LEU A 11 11.87 -7.54 6.46
N LYS A 12 11.87 -8.76 7.03
CA LYS A 12 11.62 -8.96 8.45
C LYS A 12 12.66 -8.25 9.32
N GLU A 13 13.94 -8.36 8.98
CA GLU A 13 15.01 -7.68 9.72
C GLU A 13 14.83 -6.15 9.74
N GLU A 14 14.46 -5.53 8.61
CA GLU A 14 14.20 -4.08 8.55
C GLU A 14 12.91 -3.67 9.27
N ALA A 15 11.82 -4.44 9.13
CA ALA A 15 10.56 -4.13 9.80
C ALA A 15 10.66 -4.22 11.33
N PHE A 16 11.57 -5.05 11.83
CA PHE A 16 11.83 -5.25 13.27
C PHE A 16 13.05 -4.46 13.76
N LYS A 17 13.63 -3.59 12.93
CA LYS A 17 14.81 -2.79 13.28
C LYS A 17 14.57 -1.88 14.48
N TYR A 18 13.35 -1.34 14.61
CA TYR A 18 12.93 -0.53 15.74
C TYR A 18 11.75 -1.16 16.47
N SER A 19 11.56 -0.78 17.73
CA SER A 19 10.45 -1.25 18.53
C SER A 19 9.12 -0.62 18.10
N LEU A 20 8.01 -1.28 18.41
CA LEU A 20 6.68 -0.73 18.15
C LEU A 20 6.44 0.59 18.91
N ALA A 21 7.03 0.74 20.11
CA ALA A 21 6.99 1.97 20.88
C ALA A 21 7.73 3.13 20.18
N PHE A 22 8.87 2.85 19.53
CA PHE A 22 9.57 3.85 18.72
C PHE A 22 8.67 4.34 17.58
N TYR A 23 8.07 3.41 16.82
CA TYR A 23 7.16 3.78 15.73
C TYR A 23 5.95 4.58 16.21
N SER A 24 5.34 4.15 17.33
CA SER A 24 4.25 4.87 17.99
C SER A 24 4.61 6.32 18.31
N GLN A 25 5.81 6.57 18.83
CA GLN A 25 6.30 7.92 19.07
C GLN A 25 6.51 8.72 17.78
N GLN A 26 7.02 8.10 16.70
CA GLN A 26 7.29 8.79 15.44
C GLN A 26 6.03 9.22 14.69
N CYS A 27 4.97 8.41 14.75
CA CYS A 27 3.69 8.73 14.08
C CYS A 27 2.64 9.33 15.01
N GLU A 28 2.93 9.45 16.31
CA GLU A 28 2.02 9.94 17.35
C GLU A 28 0.73 9.10 17.47
N ILE A 29 0.81 7.80 17.16
CA ILE A 29 -0.31 6.84 17.27
C ILE A 29 -0.03 5.87 18.41
N PRO A 30 -0.95 5.66 19.38
CA PRO A 30 -0.76 4.69 20.46
C PRO A 30 -0.47 3.27 19.96
N VAL A 31 0.41 2.56 20.66
CA VAL A 31 0.82 1.18 20.34
C VAL A 31 -0.38 0.25 20.20
N GLU A 32 -1.37 0.41 21.08
CA GLU A 32 -2.59 -0.38 21.13
C GLU A 32 -3.40 -0.21 19.83
N GLN A 33 -3.50 1.01 19.31
CA GLN A 33 -4.22 1.28 18.05
C GLN A 33 -3.49 0.67 16.86
N ILE A 34 -2.16 0.74 16.81
CA ILE A 34 -1.37 0.09 15.75
C ILE A 34 -1.59 -1.42 15.76
N ALA A 35 -1.53 -2.05 16.93
CA ALA A 35 -1.73 -3.49 17.09
C ALA A 35 -3.18 -3.91 16.76
N GLU A 36 -4.17 -3.14 17.19
CA GLU A 36 -5.58 -3.41 16.88
C GLU A 36 -5.83 -3.32 15.38
N LEU A 37 -5.32 -2.29 14.71
CA LEU A 37 -5.46 -2.11 13.27
C LEU A 37 -4.78 -3.25 12.50
N ALA A 38 -3.56 -3.64 12.89
CA ALA A 38 -2.87 -4.77 12.28
C ALA A 38 -3.64 -6.09 12.45
N LYS A 39 -4.22 -6.34 13.64
CA LYS A 39 -5.05 -7.52 13.90
C LYS A 39 -6.32 -7.52 13.06
N ARG A 40 -7.02 -6.39 12.97
CA ARG A 40 -8.22 -6.23 12.15
C ARG A 40 -7.90 -6.47 10.67
N PHE A 41 -6.84 -5.84 10.16
CA PHE A 41 -6.38 -5.99 8.78
C PHE A 41 -6.08 -7.45 8.43
N THR A 42 -5.37 -8.16 9.31
CA THR A 42 -4.97 -9.56 9.06
C THR A 42 -6.07 -10.59 9.31
N SER A 43 -7.13 -10.24 10.06
CA SER A 43 -8.22 -11.17 10.40
C SER A 43 -9.15 -11.56 9.24
N CYS A 44 -9.17 -10.78 8.16
CA CYS A 44 -10.06 -10.99 7.01
C CYS A 44 -9.48 -11.88 5.91
N GLY A 45 -8.28 -12.47 6.11
CA GLY A 45 -7.56 -13.20 5.08
C GLY A 45 -7.26 -12.31 3.87
N THR A 46 -7.59 -12.79 2.67
CA THR A 46 -7.38 -12.04 1.42
C THR A 46 -8.43 -10.95 1.15
N LYS A 47 -9.43 -10.78 2.04
CA LYS A 47 -10.55 -9.83 1.89
C LYS A 47 -10.38 -8.56 2.73
N ALA A 48 -9.15 -8.06 2.79
CA ALA A 48 -8.82 -6.74 3.34
C ALA A 48 -7.90 -6.05 2.36
N VAL A 49 -7.93 -4.71 2.30
CA VAL A 49 -7.09 -3.91 1.39
C VAL A 49 -6.62 -2.67 2.13
N VAL A 50 -5.37 -2.27 1.89
CA VAL A 50 -4.88 -0.93 2.25
C VAL A 50 -4.60 -0.19 0.95
N ASP A 51 -5.14 1.02 0.80
CA ASP A 51 -4.95 1.85 -0.38
C ASP A 51 -4.47 3.24 0.01
N THR A 52 -3.80 3.93 -0.91
CA THR A 52 -3.29 5.28 -0.69
C THR A 52 -3.47 6.16 -1.92
N HIS A 53 -4.25 7.22 -1.76
CA HIS A 53 -4.48 8.21 -2.81
C HIS A 53 -3.82 9.57 -2.50
N GLY A 54 -3.47 9.81 -1.23
CA GLY A 54 -2.87 11.04 -0.70
C GLY A 54 -1.84 10.73 0.38
N GLY A 55 -1.19 11.77 0.92
CA GLY A 55 -0.12 11.59 1.92
C GLY A 55 1.23 11.16 1.34
N ASN A 56 1.35 11.01 0.01
CA ASN A 56 2.59 10.64 -0.69
C ASN A 56 3.22 11.79 -1.47
N MET A 57 2.68 13.01 -1.38
CA MET A 57 3.22 14.19 -2.08
C MET A 57 4.40 14.82 -1.31
N HIS A 58 5.42 14.02 -1.06
CA HIS A 58 6.65 14.42 -0.38
C HIS A 58 7.81 13.53 -0.85
N THR A 59 9.05 13.88 -0.48
CA THR A 59 10.27 13.21 -0.97
C THR A 59 10.32 11.70 -0.72
N ASN A 60 9.68 11.22 0.35
CA ASN A 60 9.60 9.81 0.70
C ASN A 60 8.33 9.11 0.21
N GLY A 61 7.51 9.79 -0.59
CA GLY A 61 6.21 9.29 -1.04
C GLY A 61 6.25 7.94 -1.73
N PHE A 62 7.30 7.69 -2.54
CA PHE A 62 7.51 6.39 -3.16
C PHE A 62 7.63 5.26 -2.14
N TYR A 63 8.42 5.46 -1.09
CA TYR A 63 8.62 4.44 -0.04
C TYR A 63 7.35 4.20 0.77
N ASN A 64 6.54 5.23 1.00
CA ASN A 64 5.25 5.10 1.67
C ASN A 64 4.28 4.25 0.83
N SER A 65 4.09 4.60 -0.45
CA SER A 65 3.27 3.81 -1.38
C SER A 65 3.75 2.38 -1.53
N PHE A 66 5.08 2.17 -1.62
CA PHE A 66 5.67 0.86 -1.70
C PHE A 66 5.38 0.02 -0.45
N THR A 67 5.52 0.60 0.74
CA THR A 67 5.22 -0.09 2.02
C THR A 67 3.75 -0.50 2.10
N ILE A 68 2.83 0.37 1.65
CA ILE A 68 1.40 0.06 1.60
C ILE A 68 1.10 -1.09 0.62
N MET A 69 1.72 -1.09 -0.55
CA MET A 69 1.61 -2.21 -1.50
C MET A 69 2.16 -3.51 -0.92
N MET A 70 3.25 -3.45 -0.14
CA MET A 70 3.82 -4.63 0.51
C MET A 70 2.88 -5.24 1.56
N LEU A 71 2.07 -4.45 2.27
CA LEU A 71 1.05 -4.99 3.19
C LEU A 71 0.03 -5.87 2.44
N ASN A 72 -0.44 -5.39 1.29
CA ASN A 72 -1.35 -6.14 0.41
C ASN A 72 -0.68 -7.44 -0.10
N ALA A 73 0.58 -7.35 -0.53
CA ALA A 73 1.34 -8.51 -0.97
C ALA A 73 1.53 -9.56 0.14
N LEU A 74 1.80 -9.13 1.38
CA LEU A 74 2.02 -10.01 2.54
C LEU A 74 0.76 -10.78 2.96
N ILE A 75 -0.43 -10.19 2.82
CA ILE A 75 -1.69 -10.91 3.07
C ILE A 75 -2.21 -11.66 1.83
N GLY A 76 -1.48 -11.59 0.71
CA GLY A 76 -1.79 -12.33 -0.51
C GLY A 76 -3.11 -11.90 -1.18
N ASN A 77 -3.50 -10.63 -1.04
CA ASN A 77 -4.79 -10.14 -1.54
C ASN A 77 -4.75 -9.61 -2.99
N ILE A 78 -3.57 -9.46 -3.58
CA ILE A 78 -3.42 -8.80 -4.88
C ILE A 78 -4.06 -9.67 -5.97
N ASN A 79 -4.98 -9.07 -6.73
CA ASN A 79 -5.81 -9.69 -7.76
C ASN A 79 -6.73 -10.82 -7.25
N MET A 80 -6.97 -10.90 -5.94
CA MET A 80 -7.95 -11.81 -5.35
C MET A 80 -9.34 -11.18 -5.32
N LYS A 81 -10.39 -12.00 -5.37
CA LYS A 81 -11.77 -11.52 -5.21
C LYS A 81 -11.96 -10.89 -3.82
N GLY A 82 -12.25 -9.59 -3.79
CA GLY A 82 -12.36 -8.79 -2.56
C GLY A 82 -11.02 -8.27 -2.02
N GLY A 83 -9.94 -8.42 -2.79
CA GLY A 83 -8.60 -7.93 -2.48
C GLY A 83 -8.16 -6.76 -3.37
N ALA A 84 -6.88 -6.41 -3.29
CA ALA A 84 -6.32 -5.23 -3.96
C ALA A 84 -6.20 -5.45 -5.47
N MET A 85 -6.53 -4.43 -6.27
CA MET A 85 -6.35 -4.47 -7.71
C MET A 85 -4.99 -3.86 -8.08
N ALA A 86 -4.11 -4.62 -8.73
CA ALA A 86 -2.77 -4.14 -9.08
C ALA A 86 -2.79 -2.99 -10.12
N LYS A 87 -3.83 -2.94 -10.95
CA LYS A 87 -4.05 -1.89 -11.94
C LYS A 87 -5.54 -1.58 -12.01
N ALA A 88 -5.95 -0.48 -11.39
CA ALA A 88 -7.26 0.07 -11.68
C ALA A 88 -7.35 0.36 -13.18
N GLY A 89 -8.48 -0.01 -13.80
CA GLY A 89 -8.74 0.40 -15.18
C GLY A 89 -8.59 1.91 -15.32
N GLY A 90 -8.01 2.38 -16.41
CA GLY A 90 -7.97 3.80 -16.72
C GLY A 90 -9.26 4.21 -17.41
N TYR A 91 -9.86 5.33 -16.98
CA TYR A 91 -10.84 6.02 -17.81
C TYR A 91 -10.08 6.96 -18.78
N PRO A 92 -10.41 6.98 -20.08
CA PRO A 92 -9.76 7.89 -21.02
C PRO A 92 -9.98 9.34 -20.58
N THR A 93 -8.91 10.04 -20.23
CA THR A 93 -8.99 11.44 -19.73
C THR A 93 -9.18 12.46 -20.85
N SER A 94 -8.81 12.09 -22.09
CA SER A 94 -8.91 12.95 -23.28
C SER A 94 -9.50 12.16 -24.45
N ALA A 95 -10.77 11.80 -24.35
CA ALA A 95 -11.50 11.08 -25.40
C ALA A 95 -12.86 11.74 -25.69
N ALA A 96 -13.55 11.23 -26.71
CA ALA A 96 -14.95 11.53 -26.97
C ALA A 96 -15.81 10.91 -25.85
N GLY A 97 -15.97 11.66 -24.76
CA GLY A 97 -16.79 11.26 -23.63
C GLY A 97 -18.29 11.36 -23.95
N PRO A 98 -19.15 10.72 -23.14
CA PRO A 98 -20.59 10.71 -23.37
C PRO A 98 -21.26 12.09 -23.28
N ARG A 99 -20.59 13.06 -22.64
CA ARG A 99 -21.09 14.44 -22.48
C ARG A 99 -20.20 15.51 -23.11
N TYR A 100 -18.89 15.29 -23.10
CA TYR A 100 -17.89 16.23 -23.60
C TYR A 100 -16.90 15.48 -24.48
N ASP A 101 -16.64 16.03 -25.67
CA ASP A 101 -15.66 15.49 -26.61
C ASP A 101 -14.37 16.31 -26.54
N PHE A 102 -13.43 15.84 -25.73
CA PHE A 102 -12.14 16.51 -25.53
C PHE A 102 -11.21 16.39 -26.75
N THR A 103 -11.57 15.61 -27.77
CA THR A 103 -10.82 15.54 -29.04
C THR A 103 -11.09 16.71 -29.97
N LYS A 104 -12.16 17.48 -29.70
CA LYS A 104 -12.61 18.62 -30.54
C LYS A 104 -12.20 19.99 -30.02
N PHE A 105 -11.50 20.06 -28.89
CA PHE A 105 -11.00 21.33 -28.36
C PHE A 105 -9.78 21.78 -29.18
N ALA A 106 -9.87 22.94 -29.83
CA ALA A 106 -8.68 23.67 -30.26
C ALA A 106 -8.09 24.28 -28.98
N GLY A 107 -6.94 23.75 -28.54
CA GLY A 107 -6.28 24.19 -27.30
C GLY A 107 -5.95 25.67 -27.25
#